data_AF-A0A931CKU4-F1
#
_entry.id   AF-A0A931CKU4-F1
#
_cell.length_a   1.000
_cell.length_b   1.000
_cell.length_c   1.000
_cell.angle_alpha   90.00
_cell.angle_beta   90.00
_cell.angle_gamma   90.00
#
_symmetry.space_group_name_H-M   'P 1'
#
loop_
_entity.id
_entity.type
_entity.pdbx_description
1 polymer ?
#
loop_
_entity_poly.entity_id
_entity_poly.type
_entity_poly.pdbx_seq_one_letter_code
_entity_poly.pdbx_strand_id
1 'polypeptide(L)'
;MARATLALLASFIFAAVPILLLGLSYLGILVILMMVMEMMIMAVFMVMYMMNPAGLMPMKMVHNNKMSLVIAAAVFVLLAAGALFTPWPSGTAEAAVSGSTTTGGRSAADPTLALGLDLMGPHMLVMIVIGLALFASMVAVVVLSTHRGRYDRFGDDLQRRPADDPVRGGLGK
;
A
#
# COMPACT_ATOMS: atom_id res chain seq x y z
N MET A 1 7.74 19.11 3.50
CA MET A 1 6.90 17.89 3.43
C MET A 1 6.10 17.81 2.14
N ALA A 2 5.26 18.79 1.78
CA ALA A 2 4.49 18.77 0.51
C ALA A 2 5.36 18.55 -0.76
N ARG A 3 6.58 19.09 -0.80
CA ARG A 3 7.54 18.80 -1.90
C ARG A 3 7.96 17.33 -1.96
N ALA A 4 8.10 16.67 -0.81
CA ALA A 4 8.47 15.25 -0.75
C ALA A 4 7.29 14.35 -1.14
N THR A 5 6.06 14.70 -0.77
CA THR A 5 4.87 13.96 -1.20
C THR A 5 4.65 14.10 -2.71
N LEU A 6 4.85 15.29 -3.28
CA LEU A 6 4.83 15.48 -4.74
C LEU A 6 5.97 14.75 -5.46
N ALA A 7 7.18 14.74 -4.88
CA ALA A 7 8.31 13.98 -5.42
C ALA A 7 8.06 12.46 -5.36
N LEU A 8 7.44 11.97 -4.29
CA LEU A 8 7.01 10.57 -4.18
C LEU A 8 5.92 10.22 -5.19
N LEU A 9 4.91 11.08 -5.35
CA LEU A 9 3.88 10.89 -6.37
C LEU A 9 4.48 10.82 -7.77
N ALA A 10 5.43 11.70 -8.09
CA ALA A 10 6.17 11.63 -9.36
C ALA A 10 6.93 10.31 -9.48
N SER A 11 7.64 9.87 -8.42
CA SER A 11 8.37 8.59 -8.41
C SER A 11 7.45 7.38 -8.68
N PHE A 12 6.23 7.39 -8.13
CA PHE A 12 5.27 6.31 -8.36
C PHE A 12 4.72 6.30 -9.79
N ILE A 13 4.49 7.47 -10.38
CA ILE A 13 4.12 7.57 -11.79
C ILE A 13 5.25 7.01 -12.67
N PHE A 14 6.51 7.37 -12.40
CA PHE A 14 7.66 6.81 -13.13
C PHE A 14 7.78 5.30 -12.94
N ALA A 15 7.44 4.75 -11.77
CA ALA A 15 7.42 3.31 -11.53
C ALA A 15 6.31 2.58 -12.31
N ALA A 16 5.19 3.25 -12.59
CA ALA A 16 4.10 2.68 -13.39
C ALA A 16 4.39 2.67 -14.90
N VAL A 17 5.26 3.56 -15.40
CA VAL A 17 5.61 3.64 -16.83
C VAL A 17 6.16 2.31 -17.38
N PRO A 18 7.13 1.63 -16.74
CA PRO A 18 7.56 0.29 -17.14
C PRO A 18 6.42 -0.73 -17.26
N ILE A 19 5.43 -0.69 -16.36
CA ILE A 19 4.27 -1.61 -16.38
C ILE A 19 3.43 -1.37 -17.64
N LEU A 20 3.22 -0.10 -18.01
CA LEU A 20 2.55 0.27 -19.24
C LEU A 20 3.34 -0.16 -20.49
N LEU A 21 4.66 0.00 -20.48
CA LEU A 21 5.54 -0.42 -21.57
C LEU A 21 5.54 -1.95 -21.78
N LEU A 22 5.29 -2.72 -20.72
CA LEU A 22 5.14 -4.18 -20.79
C LEU A 22 3.77 -4.63 -21.35
N GLY A 23 2.88 -3.71 -21.72
CA GLY A 23 1.56 -4.03 -22.26
C GLY A 23 0.49 -4.34 -21.20
N LEU A 24 0.80 -4.18 -19.91
CA LEU A 24 -0.16 -4.36 -18.81
C LEU A 24 -0.92 -3.05 -18.54
N SER A 25 -1.70 -2.60 -19.53
CA SER A 25 -2.39 -1.30 -19.50
C SER A 25 -3.34 -1.15 -18.30
N TYR A 26 -4.18 -2.15 -18.03
CA TYR A 26 -5.10 -2.14 -16.88
C TYR A 26 -4.35 -1.98 -15.54
N LEU A 27 -3.32 -2.80 -15.32
CA LEU A 27 -2.54 -2.77 -14.08
C LEU A 27 -1.78 -1.45 -13.95
N GLY A 28 -1.15 -0.96 -15.01
CA GLY A 28 -0.41 0.30 -15.00
C GLY A 28 -1.32 1.49 -14.69
N ILE A 29 -2.52 1.55 -15.29
CA ILE A 29 -3.51 2.59 -14.99
C ILE A 29 -4.00 2.49 -13.55
N LEU A 30 -4.31 1.28 -13.05
CA LEU A 30 -4.73 1.09 -11.67
C LEU A 30 -3.68 1.54 -10.66
N VAL A 31 -2.41 1.20 -10.92
CA VAL A 31 -1.28 1.62 -10.08
C VAL A 31 -1.23 3.15 -9.99
N ILE A 32 -1.31 3.85 -11.13
CA ILE A 32 -1.33 5.31 -11.16
C ILE A 32 -2.55 5.85 -10.41
N LEU A 33 -3.75 5.35 -10.72
CA LEU A 33 -5.00 5.82 -10.16
C LEU A 33 -5.03 5.66 -8.63
N MET A 34 -4.74 4.46 -8.14
CA MET A 34 -4.76 4.17 -6.71
C MET A 34 -3.71 4.98 -5.95
N MET A 35 -2.47 5.04 -6.45
CA MET A 35 -1.39 5.79 -5.79
C MET A 35 -1.68 7.29 -5.75
N VAL A 36 -2.19 7.85 -6.85
CA VAL A 36 -2.55 9.28 -6.90
C VAL A 36 -3.70 9.56 -5.92
N MET A 37 -4.75 8.75 -5.92
CA MET A 37 -5.89 8.93 -5.02
C MET A 37 -5.48 8.82 -3.55
N GLU A 38 -4.68 7.81 -3.19
CA GLU A 38 -4.21 7.60 -1.82
C GLU A 38 -3.36 8.78 -1.32
N MET A 39 -2.37 9.20 -2.12
CA MET A 39 -1.51 10.32 -1.77
C MET A 39 -2.27 11.65 -1.71
N MET A 40 -3.27 11.84 -2.58
CA MET A 40 -4.12 13.04 -2.57
C MET A 40 -4.97 13.10 -1.30
N ILE A 41 -5.60 11.99 -0.91
CA ILE A 41 -6.40 11.91 0.32
C ILE A 41 -5.53 12.22 1.54
N MET A 42 -4.35 11.61 1.64
CA MET A 42 -3.42 11.86 2.75
C MET A 42 -2.92 13.30 2.78
N ALA A 43 -2.62 13.90 1.62
CA ALA A 43 -2.21 15.30 1.55
C ALA A 43 -3.31 16.25 2.02
N VAL A 44 -4.57 16.00 1.65
CA VAL A 44 -5.72 16.78 2.13
C VAL A 44 -5.85 16.68 3.65
N PHE A 45 -5.81 15.47 4.21
CA PHE A 45 -5.88 15.28 5.66
C PHE A 45 -4.71 15.92 6.40
N MET A 46 -3.50 15.86 5.83
CA MET A 46 -2.33 16.52 6.39
C MET A 46 -2.54 18.04 6.49
N VAL A 47 -3.08 18.68 5.44
CA VAL A 47 -3.38 20.10 5.43
C VAL A 47 -4.51 20.45 6.40
N MET A 48 -5.54 19.61 6.48
CA MET A 48 -6.73 19.85 7.32
C MET A 48 -6.43 19.69 8.82
N TYR A 49 -5.65 18.68 9.21
CA TYR A 49 -5.49 18.28 10.60
C TYR A 49 -4.11 18.58 11.22
N MET A 50 -3.07 18.90 10.44
CA MET A 50 -1.78 19.30 11.03
C MET A 50 -1.71 20.81 11.28
N MET A 51 -1.28 21.18 12.47
CA MET A 51 -1.06 22.57 12.89
C MET A 51 0.12 23.26 12.15
N ASN A 52 1.01 22.49 11.50
CA ASN A 52 2.08 22.98 10.62
C ASN A 52 2.38 21.97 9.49
N PRO A 53 1.55 21.95 8.42
CA PRO A 53 1.65 20.93 7.37
C PRO A 53 2.90 21.08 6.48
N ALA A 54 3.62 22.19 6.59
CA ALA A 54 4.79 22.48 5.76
C ALA A 54 6.12 22.21 6.48
N GLY A 55 6.13 22.03 7.81
CA GLY A 55 7.36 21.85 8.58
C GLY A 55 8.31 23.05 8.43
N LEU A 56 7.76 24.28 8.50
CA LEU A 56 8.52 25.54 8.33
C LEU A 56 9.55 25.80 9.46
N MET A 57 9.64 24.91 10.43
CA MET A 57 10.70 24.88 11.44
C MET A 57 11.66 23.74 11.13
N PRO A 58 12.93 24.02 10.77
CA PRO A 58 13.88 22.97 10.45
C PRO A 58 14.28 22.19 11.71
N MET A 59 13.69 21.01 11.88
CA MET A 59 14.21 20.00 12.81
C MET A 59 15.13 19.04 12.04
N LYS A 60 16.43 19.05 12.35
CA LYS A 60 17.36 18.00 11.89
C LYS A 60 17.23 16.80 12.82
N MET A 61 16.42 15.82 12.43
CA MET A 61 16.29 14.54 13.12
C MET A 61 17.10 13.45 12.38
N VAL A 62 18.40 13.67 12.21
CA VAL A 62 19.29 12.69 11.55
C VAL A 62 20.32 12.18 12.55
N HIS A 63 20.15 10.92 12.96
CA HIS A 63 21.18 10.20 13.70
C HIS A 63 21.97 9.34 12.71
N ASN A 64 23.30 9.49 12.73
CA ASN A 64 24.22 8.63 12.01
C ASN A 64 23.97 8.46 10.49
N ASN A 65 23.76 9.57 9.76
CA ASN A 65 23.51 9.58 8.31
C ASN A 65 24.56 8.79 7.51
N LYS A 66 25.83 8.79 7.97
CA LYS A 66 26.91 8.05 7.31
C LYS A 66 26.66 6.54 7.32
N MET A 67 26.24 5.96 8.44
CA MET A 67 25.93 4.53 8.49
C MET A 67 24.65 4.19 7.74
N SER A 68 23.63 5.06 7.78
CA SER A 68 22.42 4.86 6.98
C SER A 68 22.74 4.82 5.48
N LEU A 69 23.63 5.70 5.02
CA LEU A 69 24.07 5.72 3.61
C LEU A 69 24.85 4.45 3.25
N VAL A 70 25.75 3.98 4.12
CA VAL A 70 26.49 2.74 3.91
C VAL A 70 25.55 1.54 3.81
N ILE A 71 24.58 1.42 4.72
CA ILE A 71 23.60 0.32 4.70
C ILE A 71 22.73 0.39 3.45
N ALA A 72 22.22 1.57 3.09
CA ALA A 72 21.42 1.75 1.89
C ALA A 72 22.20 1.36 0.62
N ALA A 73 23.45 1.81 0.49
CA ALA A 73 24.31 1.45 -0.64
C ALA A 73 24.63 -0.05 -0.66
N ALA A 74 24.94 -0.65 0.48
CA ALA A 74 25.22 -2.08 0.58
C ALA A 74 24.02 -2.94 0.16
N VAL A 75 22.82 -2.61 0.65
CA VAL A 75 21.58 -3.29 0.26
C VAL A 75 21.28 -3.10 -1.23
N PHE A 76 21.46 -1.88 -1.75
CA PHE A 76 21.29 -1.60 -3.17
C PHE A 76 22.23 -2.45 -4.04
N VAL A 77 23.53 -2.50 -3.71
CA VAL A 77 24.52 -3.30 -4.45
C VAL A 77 24.18 -4.78 -4.36
N LEU A 78 23.75 -5.27 -3.19
CA LEU A 78 23.36 -6.67 -3.01
C LEU A 78 22.15 -7.05 -3.88
N LEU A 79 21.10 -6.23 -3.88
CA LEU A 79 19.92 -6.46 -4.71
C LEU A 79 20.22 -6.32 -6.21
N ALA A 80 21.02 -5.32 -6.59
CA ALA A 80 21.44 -5.11 -7.98
C ALA A 80 22.31 -6.28 -8.49
N ALA A 81 23.23 -6.77 -7.67
CA ALA A 81 24.02 -7.95 -7.97
C ALA A 81 23.11 -9.18 -8.14
N GLY A 82 22.15 -9.39 -7.23
CA GLY A 82 21.16 -10.45 -7.36
C GLY A 82 20.40 -10.37 -8.68
N ALA A 83 19.93 -9.19 -9.07
CA ALA A 83 19.23 -8.98 -10.33
C ALA A 83 20.11 -9.20 -11.57
N LEU A 84 21.40 -8.82 -11.54
CA LEU A 84 22.31 -8.95 -12.68
C LEU A 84 22.90 -10.36 -12.84
N PHE A 85 23.17 -11.05 -11.73
CA PHE A 85 23.75 -12.41 -11.75
C PHE A 85 22.69 -13.51 -11.84
N THR A 86 21.41 -13.19 -11.64
CA THR A 86 20.32 -14.16 -11.87
C THR A 86 20.22 -14.44 -13.37
N PRO A 87 20.35 -15.70 -13.81
CA PRO A 87 20.16 -16.07 -15.21
C PRO A 87 18.67 -15.97 -15.54
N TRP A 88 18.24 -14.82 -16.03
CA TRP A 88 16.88 -14.63 -16.50
C TRP A 88 16.65 -15.51 -17.75
N PRO A 89 15.55 -16.27 -17.81
CA PRO A 89 15.21 -17.01 -19.02
C PRO A 89 14.95 -16.01 -20.16
N SER A 90 15.75 -16.06 -21.22
CA SER A 90 15.69 -15.18 -22.40
C SER A 90 14.51 -15.48 -23.36
N GLY A 91 13.46 -16.13 -22.85
CA GLY A 91 12.46 -16.85 -23.65
C GLY A 91 11.17 -16.10 -23.99
N THR A 92 11.17 -14.79 -24.25
CA THR A 92 9.93 -14.07 -24.60
C THR A 92 9.98 -13.21 -25.86
N ALA A 93 11.15 -12.96 -26.46
CA ALA A 93 11.21 -12.21 -27.72
C ALA A 93 11.09 -13.10 -28.98
N GLU A 94 11.72 -14.29 -29.01
CA GLU A 94 11.76 -15.14 -30.22
C GLU A 94 10.66 -16.22 -30.27
N ALA A 95 10.13 -16.65 -29.13
CA ALA A 95 9.05 -17.66 -29.07
C ALA A 95 7.69 -17.15 -29.58
N ALA A 96 7.49 -15.84 -29.68
CA ALA A 96 6.30 -15.24 -30.29
C ALA A 96 6.35 -15.21 -31.84
N VAL A 97 7.56 -15.32 -32.42
CA VAL A 97 7.78 -15.26 -33.88
C VAL A 97 7.87 -16.65 -34.52
N SER A 98 8.24 -17.68 -33.75
CA SER A 98 8.35 -19.05 -34.26
C SER A 98 7.30 -19.94 -33.60
N GLY A 99 6.17 -20.12 -34.29
CA GLY A 99 5.14 -21.07 -33.86
C GLY A 99 5.68 -22.49 -33.82
N SER A 100 5.94 -23.00 -32.60
CA SER A 100 5.98 -24.44 -32.36
C SER A 100 5.53 -24.75 -30.93
N THR A 101 4.34 -25.33 -30.87
CA THR A 101 3.76 -26.22 -29.87
C THR A 101 4.71 -26.72 -28.78
N THR A 102 4.42 -26.39 -27.51
CA THR A 102 4.21 -27.31 -26.35
C THR A 102 4.55 -26.56 -25.05
N THR A 103 3.52 -26.35 -24.22
CA THR A 103 3.56 -25.82 -22.83
C THR A 103 3.66 -24.29 -22.65
N GLY A 104 2.50 -23.65 -22.50
CA GLY A 104 2.36 -22.44 -21.65
C GLY A 104 2.41 -21.06 -22.32
N GLY A 105 2.66 -20.96 -23.62
CA GLY A 105 2.59 -19.70 -24.36
C GLY A 105 1.15 -19.29 -24.65
N ARG A 106 0.36 -18.95 -23.63
CA ARG A 106 -0.91 -18.27 -23.85
C ARG A 106 -0.56 -16.85 -24.29
N SER A 107 -0.46 -16.64 -25.59
CA SER A 107 -0.70 -15.33 -26.19
C SER A 107 -2.13 -14.96 -25.78
N ALA A 108 -2.26 -14.36 -24.60
CA ALA A 108 -3.53 -13.96 -24.06
C ALA A 108 -3.97 -12.77 -24.90
N ALA A 109 -4.89 -13.02 -25.83
CA ALA A 109 -5.79 -11.99 -26.29
C ALA A 109 -6.40 -11.35 -25.03
N ASP A 110 -6.00 -10.10 -24.77
CA ASP A 110 -6.30 -9.28 -23.60
C ASP A 110 -5.68 -9.73 -22.24
N PRO A 111 -4.57 -9.09 -21.79
CA PRO A 111 -4.00 -9.26 -20.45
C PRO A 111 -5.00 -9.05 -19.31
N THR A 112 -6.03 -8.22 -19.51
CA THR A 112 -7.05 -7.92 -18.51
C THR A 112 -7.97 -9.12 -18.28
N LEU A 113 -8.38 -9.79 -19.37
CA LEU A 113 -9.19 -11.00 -19.31
C LEU A 113 -8.42 -12.13 -18.62
N ALA A 114 -7.15 -12.30 -18.98
CA ALA A 114 -6.30 -13.32 -18.36
C ALA A 114 -6.15 -13.10 -16.85
N LEU A 115 -5.91 -11.85 -16.43
CA LEU A 115 -5.86 -11.47 -15.02
C LEU A 115 -7.19 -11.80 -14.31
N GLY A 116 -8.32 -11.47 -14.92
CA GLY A 116 -9.65 -11.75 -14.35
C GLY A 116 -9.90 -13.24 -14.13
N LEU A 117 -9.58 -14.08 -15.13
CA LEU A 117 -9.71 -15.53 -15.03
C LEU A 117 -8.82 -16.11 -13.94
N ASP A 118 -7.60 -15.60 -13.79
CA ASP A 118 -6.64 -16.10 -12.81
C ASP A 118 -6.98 -15.65 -11.38
N LEU A 119 -7.54 -14.45 -11.23
CA LEU A 119 -8.07 -13.93 -9.96
C LEU A 119 -9.31 -14.71 -9.50
N MET A 120 -10.23 -15.01 -10.41
CA MET A 120 -11.48 -15.71 -10.08
C MET A 120 -11.32 -17.23 -9.97
N GLY A 121 -10.29 -17.81 -10.59
CA GLY A 121 -10.01 -19.24 -10.53
C GLY A 121 -9.00 -19.58 -9.42
N PRO A 122 -7.71 -19.78 -9.75
CA PRO A 122 -6.71 -20.26 -8.79
C PRO A 122 -6.52 -19.35 -7.56
N HIS A 123 -6.62 -18.03 -7.74
CA HIS A 123 -6.33 -17.06 -6.67
C HIS A 123 -7.57 -16.60 -5.89
N MET A 124 -8.71 -17.26 -6.05
CA MET A 124 -9.97 -16.87 -5.40
C MET A 124 -9.83 -16.80 -3.87
N LEU A 125 -9.12 -17.75 -3.26
CA LEU A 125 -8.87 -17.75 -1.81
C LEU A 125 -8.08 -16.52 -1.37
N VAL A 126 -7.02 -16.16 -2.11
CA VAL A 126 -6.22 -14.96 -1.82
C VAL A 126 -7.08 -13.72 -1.87
N MET A 127 -7.96 -13.60 -2.87
CA MET A 127 -8.86 -12.46 -3.01
C MET A 127 -9.89 -12.36 -1.87
N ILE A 128 -10.41 -13.50 -1.38
CA ILE A 128 -11.30 -13.53 -0.22
C ILE A 128 -10.56 -13.05 1.04
N VAL A 129 -9.31 -13.50 1.26
CA VAL A 129 -8.51 -13.09 2.41
C VAL A 129 -8.17 -11.60 2.36
N ILE A 130 -7.82 -11.08 1.17
CA ILE A 130 -7.62 -9.64 0.98
C ILE A 130 -8.91 -8.86 1.30
N GLY A 131 -10.06 -9.33 0.82
CA GLY A 131 -11.36 -8.72 1.13
C GLY A 131 -11.65 -8.69 2.63
N LEU A 132 -11.36 -9.79 3.34
CA LEU A 132 -11.51 -9.85 4.80
C LEU A 132 -10.55 -8.90 5.51
N ALA A 133 -9.31 -8.78 5.05
CA ALA A 133 -8.33 -7.85 5.62
C ALA A 133 -8.77 -6.38 5.43
N LEU A 134 -9.30 -6.05 4.26
CA LEU A 134 -9.85 -4.72 3.98
C LEU A 134 -11.08 -4.42 4.85
N PHE A 135 -11.97 -5.40 5.03
CA PHE A 135 -13.11 -5.23 5.93
C PHE A 135 -12.67 -5.04 7.38
N ALA A 136 -11.73 -5.86 7.86
CA ALA A 136 -11.20 -5.77 9.21
C ALA A 136 -10.50 -4.41 9.45
N SER A 137 -9.76 -3.89 8.48
CA SER A 137 -9.13 -2.58 8.59
C SER A 137 -10.16 -1.44 8.63
N MET A 138 -11.22 -1.51 7.82
CA MET A 138 -12.34 -0.55 7.90
C MET A 138 -12.99 -0.55 9.29
N VAL A 139 -13.32 -1.72 9.83
CA VAL A 139 -13.89 -1.84 11.18
C VAL A 139 -12.93 -1.30 12.24
N ALA A 140 -11.64 -1.64 12.15
CA ALA A 140 -10.62 -1.16 13.09
C ALA A 140 -10.52 0.37 13.07
N VAL A 141 -10.48 0.99 11.89
CA VAL A 141 -10.41 2.46 11.75
C VAL A 141 -11.68 3.13 12.31
N VAL A 142 -12.87 2.58 12.05
CA VAL A 142 -14.14 3.11 12.57
C VAL A 142 -14.20 3.01 14.11
N VAL A 143 -13.75 1.89 14.67
CA VAL A 143 -13.72 1.72 16.13
C VAL A 143 -12.71 2.68 16.76
N LEU A 144 -11.53 2.85 16.16
CA LEU A 144 -10.49 3.77 16.63
C LEU A 144 -10.87 5.25 16.48
N SER A 145 -11.72 5.61 15.53
CA SER A 145 -12.18 6.98 15.34
C SER A 145 -13.33 7.38 16.27
N THR A 146 -13.91 6.42 17.00
CA THR A 146 -15.00 6.69 17.95
C THR A 146 -14.44 7.35 19.22
N HIS A 147 -15.01 8.50 19.60
CA HIS A 147 -14.52 9.33 20.71
C HIS A 147 -14.71 8.72 22.12
N ARG A 148 -15.55 7.68 22.28
CA ARG A 148 -15.74 7.00 23.56
C ARG A 148 -15.77 5.49 23.41
N GLY A 149 -14.94 4.79 24.17
CA GLY A 149 -14.92 3.34 24.26
C GLY A 149 -15.88 2.80 25.33
N ARG A 150 -16.20 1.50 25.25
CA ARG A 150 -16.97 0.78 26.29
C ARG A 150 -16.37 0.90 27.69
N TYR A 151 -15.06 1.10 27.76
CA TYR A 151 -14.28 1.08 29.01
C TYR A 151 -14.05 2.46 29.61
N ASP A 152 -14.25 3.54 28.84
CA ASP A 152 -14.09 4.92 29.31
C ASP A 152 -15.03 5.24 30.50
N ARG A 153 -16.15 4.51 30.63
CA ARG A 153 -17.08 4.61 31.77
C ARG A 153 -16.45 4.28 33.13
N PHE A 154 -15.32 3.56 33.13
CA PHE A 154 -14.59 3.20 34.34
C PHE A 154 -13.36 4.09 34.59
N GLY A 155 -13.16 5.14 33.79
CA GLY A 155 -11.97 6.00 33.83
C GLY A 155 -10.72 5.32 33.26
N ASP A 156 -9.64 6.08 33.09
CA ASP A 156 -8.39 5.62 32.46
C ASP A 156 -7.77 4.41 33.17
N ASP A 157 -7.89 4.33 34.50
CA ASP A 157 -7.40 3.21 35.32
C ASP A 157 -8.40 2.05 35.43
N LEU A 158 -9.58 2.16 34.82
CA LEU A 158 -10.68 1.19 34.88
C LEU A 158 -11.24 0.91 36.29
N GLN A 159 -10.99 1.80 37.26
CA GLN A 159 -11.38 1.61 38.67
C GLN A 159 -12.60 2.43 39.11
N ARG A 160 -13.09 3.38 38.31
CA ARG A 160 -14.19 4.27 38.70
C ARG A 160 -15.48 3.46 38.89
N ARG A 161 -15.97 3.44 40.13
CA ARG A 161 -17.27 2.85 40.52
C ARG A 161 -18.03 3.87 41.37
N PRO A 162 -19.30 4.19 41.06
CA PRO A 162 -20.11 3.68 39.95
C PRO A 162 -19.65 4.16 38.57
N ALA A 163 -20.01 3.42 37.52
CA ALA A 163 -19.67 3.77 36.14
C ALA A 163 -20.35 5.09 35.73
N ASP A 164 -19.62 5.94 35.02
CA ASP A 164 -20.12 7.23 34.54
C ASP A 164 -20.91 7.03 33.23
N ASP A 165 -22.13 6.49 33.36
CA ASP A 165 -22.99 6.18 32.23
C ASP A 165 -23.85 7.42 31.86
N PRO A 166 -23.75 7.95 30.63
CA PRO A 166 -24.52 9.11 30.18
C PRO A 166 -26.01 8.79 29.96
N VAL A 167 -26.39 7.50 29.94
CA VAL A 167 -27.77 7.04 29.77
C VAL A 167 -28.25 6.43 31.09
N ARG A 168 -29.33 7.00 31.63
CA ARG A 168 -29.99 6.56 32.87
C ARG A 168 -30.70 5.22 32.64
N GLY A 169 -29.95 4.12 32.62
CA GLY A 169 -30.46 2.77 32.39
C GLY A 169 -29.42 1.64 32.36
N GLY A 170 -28.12 1.95 32.41
CA GLY A 170 -27.05 0.95 32.44
C GLY A 170 -26.82 0.38 33.85
N LEU A 171 -27.60 -0.61 34.27
CA LEU A 171 -27.35 -1.54 35.40
C LEU A 171 -26.61 -0.96 36.64
N GLY A 172 -26.96 0.25 37.04
CA GLY A 172 -26.89 0.70 38.42
C GLY A 172 -28.31 0.64 38.97
N LYS A 173 -28.48 0.25 40.23
CA LYS A 173 -29.77 0.37 40.92
C LYS A 173 -30.43 1.73 40.69
#